data_AF-A0A2J1DZ17-F1
#
_entry.id   AF-A0A2J1DZ17-F1
#
_cell.length_a   1.000
_cell.length_b   1.000
_cell.length_c   1.000
_cell.angle_alpha   90.00
_cell.angle_beta   90.00
_cell.angle_gamma   90.00
#
_symmetry.space_group_name_H-M   'P 1'
#
loop_
_entity.id
_entity.type
_entity.pdbx_description
1 polymer ?
#
loop_
_entity_poly.entity_id
_entity_poly.type
_entity_poly.pdbx_seq_one_letter_code
_entity_poly.pdbx_strand_id
1 'polypeptide(L)'
;MENKSPALGQHVDQPGPKIMTKPLPIILDEMEANIRAAAEAARRAEEAAKQASASAGTSMRAAEVAEKRAEDARLAGENAAAVAKKAAAEAVAKAAEATAKAQEAILRSVEADRAAVKAAETFKKAAEEASEKARASAAEAAAQASLSAEEAARRAEEAAMRAEETARAAIYAAEEATAKADEVARSSKEAALAAQRAAEQAAIRAEEIAKAAKEALERLIKQAEKNSVEVAAAITAAKSAGKDATIKLTTEAGKTADDAGRKAKEMAISALHLSEQLSHKAEMADVAGDEAIEAATKVSGKLATAVDEAGRMAKESAANGFKIAENMAQQAVSADKAGDDAIRTAMSILQELASRAESTAKSAAERATGAEATAKAAAERATGAETTARAAADRAVAEVSRVRQTAEEVAQSARRAAEEALAKAEEALVKAVIKRLTSWEWIVILVVITLV
;
A
#
# COMPACT_ATOMS: atom_id res chain seq x y z
N MET A 1 -23.67 76.41 -150.40
CA MET A 1 -24.17 77.18 -151.55
C MET A 1 -22.97 77.50 -152.42
N GLU A 2 -22.79 77.00 -153.65
CA GLU A 2 -23.74 76.40 -154.61
C GLU A 2 -25.01 77.26 -154.84
N ASN A 3 -25.41 77.62 -156.06
CA ASN A 3 -24.94 77.14 -157.37
C ASN A 3 -25.43 78.04 -158.55
N LYS A 4 -24.67 77.97 -159.67
CA LYS A 4 -25.12 77.88 -161.08
C LYS A 4 -25.97 78.96 -161.81
N SER A 5 -25.39 79.40 -162.95
CA SER A 5 -25.97 79.37 -164.32
C SER A 5 -27.01 80.45 -164.74
N PRO A 6 -27.38 80.59 -166.04
CA PRO A 6 -26.76 80.15 -167.32
C PRO A 6 -26.70 81.20 -168.49
N ALA A 7 -25.68 81.03 -169.37
CA ALA A 7 -25.66 81.00 -170.85
C ALA A 7 -26.58 81.81 -171.83
N LEU A 8 -25.94 82.33 -172.92
CA LEU A 8 -26.38 82.52 -174.35
C LEU A 8 -27.39 83.67 -174.72
N GLY A 9 -27.35 84.32 -175.90
CA GLY A 9 -26.41 84.31 -177.04
C GLY A 9 -26.81 85.21 -178.27
N GLN A 10 -25.82 85.55 -179.13
CA GLN A 10 -25.77 85.57 -180.63
C GLN A 10 -26.73 86.31 -181.63
N HIS A 11 -26.12 87.08 -182.59
CA HIS A 11 -26.47 87.43 -184.02
C HIS A 11 -27.83 88.16 -184.36
N VAL A 12 -28.19 88.64 -185.58
CA VAL A 12 -27.73 88.51 -187.01
C VAL A 12 -27.91 89.85 -187.84
N ASP A 13 -27.49 89.86 -189.12
CA ASP A 13 -27.37 90.94 -190.15
C ASP A 13 -28.58 91.35 -191.07
N GLN A 14 -28.52 92.58 -191.64
CA GLN A 14 -28.93 93.05 -193.03
C GLN A 14 -30.42 92.96 -193.49
N PRO A 15 -30.88 93.40 -194.73
CA PRO A 15 -30.31 94.19 -195.87
C PRO A 15 -31.22 95.38 -196.41
N GLY A 16 -30.83 96.05 -197.53
CA GLY A 16 -31.66 97.05 -198.29
C GLY A 16 -32.57 96.44 -199.39
N PRO A 17 -33.41 97.20 -200.18
CA PRO A 17 -32.94 97.82 -201.46
C PRO A 17 -33.79 98.96 -202.16
N LYS A 18 -33.27 99.44 -203.31
CA LYS A 18 -33.95 99.84 -204.60
C LYS A 18 -34.39 101.30 -204.91
N ILE A 19 -34.60 101.53 -206.22
CA ILE A 19 -34.54 102.80 -206.99
C ILE A 19 -35.69 102.87 -208.02
N MET A 20 -36.24 104.05 -208.38
CA MET A 20 -37.00 104.26 -209.63
C MET A 20 -36.86 105.68 -210.23
N THR A 21 -37.10 105.77 -211.54
CA THR A 21 -37.08 106.98 -212.39
C THR A 21 -38.51 107.28 -212.89
N LYS A 22 -39.06 108.50 -212.68
CA LYS A 22 -40.45 108.84 -213.08
C LYS A 22 -40.70 110.30 -213.49
N PRO A 23 -41.70 110.59 -214.35
CA PRO A 23 -42.05 111.94 -214.84
C PRO A 23 -42.96 112.73 -213.88
N LEU A 24 -42.82 114.07 -213.90
CA LEU A 24 -43.27 114.97 -212.83
C LEU A 24 -44.74 114.89 -212.36
N PRO A 25 -45.77 114.78 -213.22
CA PRO A 25 -47.16 114.79 -212.75
C PRO A 25 -47.50 113.63 -211.80
N ILE A 26 -46.79 112.49 -211.94
CA ILE A 26 -46.99 111.27 -211.14
C ILE A 26 -46.47 111.45 -209.70
N ILE A 27 -45.65 112.47 -209.45
CA ILE A 27 -45.06 112.76 -208.13
C ILE A 27 -46.14 113.25 -207.13
N LEU A 28 -47.24 113.84 -207.60
CA LEU A 28 -48.30 114.35 -206.73
C LEU A 28 -49.14 113.23 -206.10
N ASP A 29 -49.49 112.19 -206.86
CA ASP A 29 -50.18 111.01 -206.33
C ASP A 29 -49.26 110.20 -205.38
N GLU A 30 -47.95 110.17 -205.66
CA GLU A 30 -46.96 109.57 -204.76
C GLU A 30 -46.73 110.40 -203.47
N MET A 31 -46.95 111.71 -203.49
CA MET A 31 -46.94 112.55 -202.28
C MET A 31 -48.12 112.23 -201.36
N GLU A 32 -49.32 112.04 -201.90
CA GLU A 32 -50.51 111.78 -201.08
C GLU A 32 -50.49 110.37 -200.46
N ALA A 33 -49.88 109.40 -201.16
CA ALA A 33 -49.52 108.10 -200.61
C ALA A 33 -48.46 108.21 -199.48
N ASN A 34 -47.42 109.04 -199.65
CA ASN A 34 -46.40 109.28 -198.63
C ASN A 34 -46.96 109.96 -197.37
N ILE A 35 -47.90 110.91 -197.51
CA ILE A 35 -48.57 111.54 -196.36
C ILE A 35 -49.38 110.50 -195.57
N ARG A 36 -50.08 109.59 -196.26
CA ARG A 36 -50.85 108.51 -195.61
C ARG A 36 -49.93 107.50 -194.92
N ALA A 37 -48.77 107.18 -195.50
CA ALA A 37 -47.74 106.34 -194.89
C ALA A 37 -47.08 107.00 -193.66
N ALA A 38 -46.80 108.31 -193.71
CA ALA A 38 -46.26 109.06 -192.57
C ALA A 38 -47.22 109.10 -191.38
N ALA A 39 -48.53 109.21 -191.63
CA ALA A 39 -49.56 109.19 -190.59
C ALA A 39 -49.72 107.81 -189.90
N GLU A 40 -49.50 106.70 -190.62
CA GLU A 40 -49.44 105.37 -190.01
C GLU A 40 -48.12 105.11 -189.27
N ALA A 41 -46.99 105.61 -189.78
CA ALA A 41 -45.70 105.53 -189.09
C ALA A 41 -45.74 106.26 -187.74
N ALA A 42 -46.35 107.45 -187.67
CA ALA A 42 -46.56 108.19 -186.43
C ALA A 42 -47.41 107.40 -185.40
N ARG A 43 -48.47 106.72 -185.84
CA ARG A 43 -49.31 105.91 -184.94
C ARG A 43 -48.57 104.68 -184.39
N ARG A 44 -47.77 103.99 -185.20
CA ARG A 44 -46.91 102.88 -184.71
C ARG A 44 -45.84 103.36 -183.73
N ALA A 45 -45.31 104.57 -183.90
CA ALA A 45 -44.38 105.16 -182.95
C ALA A 45 -45.05 105.47 -181.58
N GLU A 46 -46.30 105.92 -181.58
CA GLU A 46 -47.07 106.16 -180.35
C GLU A 46 -47.39 104.86 -179.59
N GLU A 47 -47.77 103.79 -180.31
CA GLU A 47 -48.03 102.48 -179.70
C GLU A 47 -46.77 101.83 -179.13
N ALA A 48 -45.62 101.97 -179.82
CA ALA A 48 -44.33 101.52 -179.31
C ALA A 48 -43.91 102.27 -178.03
N ALA A 49 -44.13 103.59 -177.96
CA ALA A 49 -43.86 104.39 -176.77
C ALA A 49 -44.74 103.98 -175.57
N LYS A 50 -46.01 103.65 -175.80
CA LYS A 50 -46.93 103.14 -174.75
C LYS A 50 -46.50 101.76 -174.22
N GLN A 51 -46.06 100.84 -175.08
CA GLN A 51 -45.53 99.54 -174.63
C GLN A 51 -44.22 99.67 -173.85
N ALA A 52 -43.31 100.57 -174.25
CA ALA A 52 -42.08 100.83 -173.51
C ALA A 52 -42.35 101.36 -172.08
N SER A 53 -43.31 102.28 -171.94
CA SER A 53 -43.74 102.82 -170.63
C SER A 53 -44.34 101.74 -169.71
N ALA A 54 -45.11 100.78 -170.27
CA ALA A 54 -45.68 99.69 -169.49
C ALA A 54 -44.61 98.74 -168.91
N SER A 55 -43.57 98.40 -169.68
CA SER A 55 -42.45 97.55 -169.22
C SER A 55 -41.54 98.21 -168.19
N ALA A 56 -41.45 99.54 -168.17
CA ALA A 56 -40.76 100.25 -167.09
C ALA A 56 -41.52 100.12 -165.75
N GLY A 57 -42.85 100.21 -165.78
CA GLY A 57 -43.70 100.11 -164.58
C GLY A 57 -43.73 98.72 -163.93
N THR A 58 -43.57 97.64 -164.70
CA THR A 58 -43.46 96.28 -164.15
C THR A 58 -42.10 96.01 -163.49
N SER A 59 -41.03 96.63 -164.00
CA SER A 59 -39.67 96.44 -163.49
C SER A 59 -39.45 97.06 -162.10
N MET A 60 -40.05 98.23 -161.81
CA MET A 60 -39.90 98.87 -160.49
C MET A 60 -40.56 98.07 -159.35
N ARG A 61 -41.73 97.46 -159.59
CA ARG A 61 -42.41 96.64 -158.57
C ARG A 61 -41.68 95.35 -158.23
N ALA A 62 -40.84 94.84 -159.14
CA ALA A 62 -39.98 93.69 -158.85
C ALA A 62 -38.84 94.04 -157.87
N ALA A 63 -38.37 95.30 -157.88
CA ALA A 63 -37.32 95.77 -156.98
C ALA A 63 -37.83 95.94 -155.53
N GLU A 64 -38.99 96.56 -155.32
CA GLU A 64 -39.58 96.75 -153.98
C GLU A 64 -39.82 95.42 -153.23
N VAL A 65 -40.18 94.35 -153.95
CA VAL A 65 -40.40 93.02 -153.36
C VAL A 65 -39.10 92.32 -152.98
N ALA A 66 -37.99 92.64 -153.65
CA ALA A 66 -36.67 92.11 -153.32
C ALA A 66 -36.10 92.76 -152.04
N GLU A 67 -36.23 94.08 -151.90
CA GLU A 67 -35.74 94.85 -150.76
C GLU A 67 -36.40 94.40 -149.44
N LYS A 68 -37.73 94.23 -149.43
CA LYS A 68 -38.47 93.78 -148.24
C LYS A 68 -38.02 92.42 -147.70
N ARG A 69 -37.61 91.50 -148.58
CA ARG A 69 -37.12 90.16 -148.17
C ARG A 69 -35.70 90.17 -147.61
N ALA A 70 -34.90 91.21 -147.90
CA ALA A 70 -33.57 91.35 -147.32
C ALA A 70 -33.64 91.81 -145.85
N GLU A 71 -34.57 92.71 -145.52
CA GLU A 71 -34.75 93.24 -144.16
C GLU A 71 -35.23 92.15 -143.18
N ASP A 72 -36.23 91.35 -143.57
CA ASP A 72 -36.76 90.24 -142.75
C ASP A 72 -35.69 89.20 -142.39
N ALA A 73 -34.74 88.93 -143.31
CA ALA A 73 -33.66 87.98 -143.07
C ALA A 73 -32.64 88.48 -142.03
N ARG A 74 -32.43 89.80 -141.91
CA ARG A 74 -31.52 90.41 -140.94
C ARG A 74 -32.03 90.27 -139.50
N LEU A 75 -33.32 90.55 -139.30
CA LEU A 75 -34.00 90.48 -137.99
C LEU A 75 -34.08 89.05 -137.42
N ALA A 76 -34.16 88.04 -138.29
CA ALA A 76 -34.11 86.64 -137.87
C ALA A 76 -32.72 86.25 -137.30
N GLY A 77 -31.64 86.79 -137.86
CA GLY A 77 -30.26 86.51 -137.43
C GLY A 77 -29.91 87.06 -136.04
N GLU A 78 -30.31 88.31 -135.75
CA GLU A 78 -30.01 88.97 -134.47
C GLU A 78 -30.66 88.26 -133.27
N ASN A 79 -31.90 87.78 -133.43
CA ASN A 79 -32.62 87.08 -132.36
C ASN A 79 -32.00 85.71 -132.00
N ALA A 80 -31.47 84.96 -132.98
CA ALA A 80 -30.85 83.66 -132.72
C ALA A 80 -29.58 83.77 -131.86
N ALA A 81 -28.77 84.81 -132.09
CA ALA A 81 -27.53 85.04 -131.34
C ALA A 81 -27.78 85.40 -129.86
N ALA A 82 -28.87 86.14 -129.56
CA ALA A 82 -29.22 86.53 -128.20
C ALA A 82 -29.60 85.34 -127.30
N VAL A 83 -30.38 84.38 -127.84
CA VAL A 83 -30.84 83.20 -127.10
C VAL A 83 -29.68 82.30 -126.70
N ALA A 84 -28.74 82.04 -127.61
CA ALA A 84 -27.57 81.20 -127.35
C ALA A 84 -26.71 81.72 -126.18
N LYS A 85 -26.54 83.04 -126.08
CA LYS A 85 -25.71 83.67 -125.05
C LYS A 85 -26.32 83.56 -123.65
N LYS A 86 -27.65 83.56 -123.54
CA LYS A 86 -28.37 83.40 -122.26
C LYS A 86 -28.29 81.95 -121.73
N ALA A 87 -28.46 80.97 -122.62
CA ALA A 87 -28.37 79.55 -122.26
C ALA A 87 -26.99 79.16 -121.69
N ALA A 88 -25.91 79.71 -122.24
CA ALA A 88 -24.55 79.47 -121.76
C ALA A 88 -24.32 79.99 -120.32
N ALA A 89 -24.91 81.13 -119.96
CA ALA A 89 -24.76 81.72 -118.62
C ALA A 89 -25.48 80.89 -117.53
N GLU A 90 -26.68 80.38 -117.83
CA GLU A 90 -27.47 79.58 -116.88
C GLU A 90 -26.83 78.20 -116.58
N ALA A 91 -26.09 77.64 -117.54
CA ALA A 91 -25.37 76.38 -117.35
C ALA A 91 -24.20 76.51 -116.33
N VAL A 92 -23.44 77.61 -116.40
CA VAL A 92 -22.30 77.87 -115.49
C VAL A 92 -22.78 78.08 -114.04
N ALA A 93 -23.89 78.79 -113.85
CA ALA A 93 -24.44 79.04 -112.52
C ALA A 93 -24.84 77.73 -111.79
N LYS A 94 -25.48 76.80 -112.49
CA LYS A 94 -25.91 75.51 -111.91
C LYS A 94 -24.73 74.60 -111.54
N ALA A 95 -23.61 74.67 -112.27
CA ALA A 95 -22.41 73.90 -111.95
C ALA A 95 -21.74 74.36 -110.64
N ALA A 96 -21.73 75.67 -110.37
CA ALA A 96 -21.20 76.25 -109.14
C ALA A 96 -22.04 75.89 -107.90
N GLU A 97 -23.38 75.89 -108.02
CA GLU A 97 -24.27 75.54 -106.91
C GLU A 97 -24.14 74.06 -106.49
N ALA A 98 -23.94 73.16 -107.47
CA ALA A 98 -23.73 71.74 -107.21
C ALA A 98 -22.41 71.45 -106.47
N THR A 99 -21.33 72.20 -106.77
CA THR A 99 -20.03 72.02 -106.12
C THR A 99 -20.03 72.52 -104.67
N ALA A 100 -20.74 73.62 -104.36
CA ALA A 100 -20.89 74.11 -102.99
C ALA A 100 -21.59 73.09 -102.08
N LYS A 101 -22.70 72.48 -102.56
CA LYS A 101 -23.46 71.47 -101.81
C LYS A 101 -22.66 70.19 -101.54
N ALA A 102 -21.76 69.80 -102.45
CA ALA A 102 -20.87 68.67 -102.24
C ALA A 102 -19.84 68.92 -101.13
N GLN A 103 -19.28 70.15 -101.04
CA GLN A 103 -18.31 70.51 -100.00
C GLN A 103 -18.96 70.56 -98.59
N GLU A 104 -20.18 71.08 -98.48
CA GLU A 104 -20.92 71.10 -97.21
C GLU A 104 -21.22 69.68 -96.69
N ALA A 105 -21.56 68.75 -97.58
CA ALA A 105 -21.77 67.34 -97.23
C ALA A 105 -20.49 66.65 -96.72
N ILE A 106 -19.34 66.92 -97.34
CA ILE A 106 -18.03 66.39 -96.92
C ILE A 106 -17.67 66.90 -95.51
N LEU A 107 -17.87 68.18 -95.24
CA LEU A 107 -17.59 68.76 -93.92
C LEU A 107 -18.44 68.12 -92.81
N ARG A 108 -19.75 67.93 -93.05
CA ARG A 108 -20.62 67.22 -92.08
C ARG A 108 -20.21 65.78 -91.84
N SER A 109 -19.72 65.06 -92.87
CA SER A 109 -19.19 63.70 -92.71
C SER A 109 -17.98 63.69 -91.77
N VAL A 110 -17.00 64.58 -92.00
CA VAL A 110 -15.77 64.66 -91.18
C VAL A 110 -16.08 65.05 -89.73
N GLU A 111 -17.09 65.89 -89.48
CA GLU A 111 -17.54 66.20 -88.12
C GLU A 111 -18.22 65.01 -87.43
N ALA A 112 -19.06 64.25 -88.16
CA ALA A 112 -19.68 63.03 -87.66
C ALA A 112 -18.63 61.95 -87.31
N ASP A 113 -17.65 61.72 -88.19
CA ASP A 113 -16.55 60.77 -87.95
C ASP A 113 -15.72 61.17 -86.72
N ARG A 114 -15.40 62.47 -86.56
CA ARG A 114 -14.70 62.98 -85.36
C ARG A 114 -15.52 62.82 -84.09
N ALA A 115 -16.84 62.98 -84.16
CA ALA A 115 -17.73 62.73 -83.02
C ALA A 115 -17.78 61.24 -82.66
N ALA A 116 -17.86 60.35 -83.66
CA ALA A 116 -17.85 58.90 -83.48
C ALA A 116 -16.54 58.39 -82.88
N VAL A 117 -15.40 58.88 -83.36
CA VAL A 117 -14.07 58.54 -82.80
C VAL A 117 -13.96 59.01 -81.35
N LYS A 118 -14.35 60.25 -81.02
CA LYS A 118 -14.35 60.75 -79.63
C LYS A 118 -15.27 59.93 -78.74
N ALA A 119 -16.46 59.56 -79.21
CA ALA A 119 -17.38 58.69 -78.47
C ALA A 119 -16.74 57.32 -78.20
N ALA A 120 -16.14 56.69 -79.21
CA ALA A 120 -15.43 55.42 -79.07
C ALA A 120 -14.23 55.51 -78.10
N GLU A 121 -13.45 56.59 -78.13
CA GLU A 121 -12.36 56.83 -77.17
C GLU A 121 -12.87 57.00 -75.73
N THR A 122 -13.96 57.76 -75.53
CA THR A 122 -14.56 57.92 -74.20
C THR A 122 -15.15 56.61 -73.67
N PHE A 123 -15.79 55.82 -74.54
CA PHE A 123 -16.32 54.50 -74.18
C PHE A 123 -15.19 53.51 -73.86
N LYS A 124 -14.11 53.51 -74.66
CA LYS A 124 -12.91 52.71 -74.41
C LYS A 124 -12.29 53.04 -73.05
N LYS A 125 -12.06 54.33 -72.76
CA LYS A 125 -11.52 54.77 -71.46
C LYS A 125 -12.44 54.37 -70.30
N ALA A 126 -13.75 54.57 -70.43
CA ALA A 126 -14.71 54.15 -69.40
C ALA A 126 -14.71 52.62 -69.18
N ALA A 127 -14.57 51.83 -70.24
CA ALA A 127 -14.45 50.38 -70.15
C ALA A 127 -13.11 49.92 -69.54
N GLU A 128 -12.00 50.60 -69.87
CA GLU A 128 -10.68 50.36 -69.28
C GLU A 128 -10.69 50.70 -67.78
N GLU A 129 -11.19 51.88 -67.38
CA GLU A 129 -11.35 52.27 -65.97
C GLU A 129 -12.28 51.34 -65.19
N ALA A 130 -13.39 50.89 -65.79
CA ALA A 130 -14.30 49.94 -65.16
C ALA A 130 -13.65 48.56 -64.98
N SER A 131 -12.87 48.11 -65.97
CA SER A 131 -12.09 46.87 -65.92
C SER A 131 -10.98 46.93 -64.86
N GLU A 132 -10.25 48.04 -64.75
CA GLU A 132 -9.26 48.24 -63.70
C GLU A 132 -9.88 48.29 -62.31
N LYS A 133 -10.98 49.03 -62.11
CA LYS A 133 -11.71 49.05 -60.83
C LYS A 133 -12.24 47.66 -60.44
N ALA A 134 -12.78 46.91 -61.40
CA ALA A 134 -13.23 45.53 -61.17
C ALA A 134 -12.06 44.59 -60.82
N ARG A 135 -10.91 44.71 -61.50
CA ARG A 135 -9.69 43.93 -61.19
C ARG A 135 -9.11 44.28 -59.82
N ALA A 136 -9.02 45.56 -59.48
CA ALA A 136 -8.55 46.03 -58.18
C ALA A 136 -9.44 45.49 -57.05
N SER A 137 -10.76 45.67 -57.16
CA SER A 137 -11.71 45.15 -56.17
C SER A 137 -11.69 43.62 -56.06
N ALA A 138 -11.53 42.90 -57.18
CA ALA A 138 -11.38 41.45 -57.16
C ALA A 138 -10.04 41.00 -56.53
N ALA A 139 -8.95 41.73 -56.77
CA ALA A 139 -7.65 41.46 -56.16
C ALA A 139 -7.64 41.76 -54.65
N GLU A 140 -8.25 42.86 -54.22
CA GLU A 140 -8.45 43.20 -52.81
C GLU A 140 -9.32 42.15 -52.10
N ALA A 141 -10.45 41.75 -52.71
CA ALA A 141 -11.30 40.70 -52.16
C ALA A 141 -10.58 39.34 -52.07
N ALA A 142 -9.78 38.98 -53.08
CA ALA A 142 -8.97 37.77 -53.06
C ALA A 142 -7.88 37.83 -51.98
N ALA A 143 -7.17 38.96 -51.84
CA ALA A 143 -6.16 39.15 -50.81
C ALA A 143 -6.77 39.09 -49.40
N GLN A 144 -7.92 39.73 -49.17
CA GLN A 144 -8.63 39.69 -47.90
C GLN A 144 -9.15 38.27 -47.58
N ALA A 145 -9.59 37.51 -48.59
CA ALA A 145 -9.99 36.12 -48.44
C ALA A 145 -8.79 35.22 -48.10
N SER A 146 -7.65 35.39 -48.78
CA SER A 146 -6.40 34.68 -48.48
C SER A 146 -5.91 34.95 -47.07
N LEU A 147 -5.83 36.22 -46.64
CA LEU A 147 -5.47 36.59 -45.27
C LEU A 147 -6.43 35.98 -44.24
N SER A 148 -7.74 36.00 -44.50
CA SER A 148 -8.73 35.37 -43.60
C SER A 148 -8.58 33.85 -43.53
N ALA A 149 -8.22 33.20 -44.64
CA ALA A 149 -7.96 31.76 -44.69
C ALA A 149 -6.64 31.39 -43.99
N GLU A 150 -5.58 32.17 -44.16
CA GLU A 150 -4.30 32.01 -43.45
C GLU A 150 -4.45 32.22 -41.94
N GLU A 151 -5.18 33.25 -41.51
CA GLU A 151 -5.50 33.43 -40.08
C GLU A 151 -6.33 32.28 -39.52
N ALA A 152 -7.31 31.78 -40.28
CA ALA A 152 -8.12 30.63 -39.85
C ALA A 152 -7.28 29.35 -39.75
N ALA A 153 -6.40 29.10 -40.72
CA ALA A 153 -5.46 27.98 -40.71
C ALA A 153 -4.50 28.07 -39.51
N ARG A 154 -3.88 29.24 -39.28
CA ARG A 154 -2.96 29.44 -38.14
C ARG A 154 -3.66 29.25 -36.80
N ARG A 155 -4.91 29.72 -36.64
CA ARG A 155 -5.71 29.48 -35.43
C ARG A 155 -6.07 28.00 -35.25
N ALA A 156 -6.30 27.27 -36.34
CA ALA A 156 -6.53 25.83 -36.30
C ALA A 156 -5.25 25.05 -35.92
N GLU A 157 -4.08 25.45 -36.43
CA GLU A 157 -2.77 24.91 -36.05
C GLU A 157 -2.44 25.20 -34.57
N GLU A 158 -2.62 26.44 -34.11
CA GLU A 158 -2.48 26.83 -32.70
C GLU A 158 -3.41 26.01 -31.78
N ALA A 159 -4.65 25.76 -32.22
CA ALA A 159 -5.60 24.92 -31.48
C ALA A 159 -5.20 23.43 -31.48
N ALA A 160 -4.71 22.91 -32.61
CA ALA A 160 -4.23 21.53 -32.72
C ALA A 160 -3.00 21.29 -31.85
N MET A 161 -2.02 22.20 -31.85
CA MET A 161 -0.84 22.12 -30.99
C MET A 161 -1.21 22.14 -29.50
N ARG A 162 -2.15 23.02 -29.08
CA ARG A 162 -2.64 23.04 -27.68
C ARG A 162 -3.41 21.77 -27.31
N ALA A 163 -4.18 21.20 -28.22
CA ALA A 163 -4.86 19.94 -28.00
C ALA A 163 -3.87 18.78 -27.87
N GLU A 164 -2.80 18.76 -28.69
CA GLU A 164 -1.73 17.78 -28.58
C GLU A 164 -0.93 17.92 -27.27
N GLU A 165 -0.57 19.14 -26.88
CA GLU A 165 0.10 19.41 -25.59
C GLU A 165 -0.77 18.95 -24.41
N THR A 166 -2.07 19.24 -24.44
CA THR A 166 -3.04 18.78 -23.43
C THR A 166 -3.14 17.26 -23.40
N ALA A 167 -3.16 16.60 -24.56
CA ALA A 167 -3.20 15.14 -24.65
C ALA A 167 -1.91 14.49 -24.13
N ARG A 168 -0.73 15.05 -24.47
CA ARG A 168 0.58 14.60 -23.95
C ARG A 168 0.66 14.78 -22.43
N ALA A 169 0.21 15.91 -21.89
CA ALA A 169 0.16 16.15 -20.45
C ALA A 169 -0.79 15.16 -19.74
N ALA A 170 -1.95 14.85 -20.34
CA ALA A 170 -2.89 13.87 -19.80
C ALA A 170 -2.32 12.44 -19.83
N ILE A 171 -1.60 12.06 -20.89
CA ILE A 171 -0.89 10.77 -20.98
C ILE A 171 0.18 10.68 -19.89
N TYR A 172 1.04 11.70 -19.76
CA TYR A 172 2.09 11.72 -18.73
C TYR A 172 1.52 11.62 -17.32
N ALA A 173 0.44 12.36 -17.01
CA ALA A 173 -0.23 12.27 -15.72
C ALA A 173 -0.85 10.88 -15.46
N ALA A 174 -1.36 10.21 -16.50
CA ALA A 174 -1.88 8.85 -16.40
C ALA A 174 -0.76 7.80 -16.22
N GLU A 175 0.38 7.98 -16.88
CA GLU A 175 1.58 7.15 -16.70
C GLU A 175 2.17 7.31 -15.29
N GLU A 176 2.29 8.53 -14.78
CA GLU A 176 2.75 8.81 -13.42
C GLU A 176 1.79 8.21 -12.37
N ALA A 177 0.47 8.38 -12.56
CA ALA A 177 -0.53 7.77 -11.69
C ALA A 177 -0.48 6.24 -11.69
N THR A 178 -0.23 5.63 -12.86
CA THR A 178 -0.09 4.17 -12.99
C THR A 178 1.20 3.67 -12.33
N ALA A 179 2.33 4.33 -12.58
CA ALA A 179 3.62 3.99 -11.95
C ALA A 179 3.54 4.07 -10.42
N LYS A 180 2.85 5.10 -9.89
CA LYS A 180 2.61 5.27 -8.45
C LYS A 180 1.65 4.22 -7.88
N ALA A 181 0.63 3.81 -8.64
CA ALA A 181 -0.24 2.71 -8.24
C ALA A 181 0.52 1.37 -8.17
N ASP A 182 1.40 1.09 -9.14
CA ASP A 182 2.26 -0.09 -9.15
C ASP A 182 3.30 -0.08 -8.01
N GLU A 183 3.85 1.08 -7.68
CA GLU A 183 4.74 1.25 -6.53
C GLU A 183 4.01 0.95 -5.20
N VAL A 184 2.82 1.52 -5.01
CA VAL A 184 1.98 1.26 -3.83
C VAL A 184 1.55 -0.21 -3.75
N ALA A 185 1.19 -0.83 -4.88
CA ALA A 185 0.84 -2.25 -4.93
C ALA A 185 2.04 -3.14 -4.58
N ARG A 186 3.24 -2.83 -5.07
CA ARG A 186 4.49 -3.53 -4.74
C ARG A 186 4.83 -3.39 -3.26
N SER A 187 4.80 -2.17 -2.73
CA SER A 187 5.06 -1.88 -1.31
C SER A 187 4.05 -2.60 -0.39
N SER A 188 2.76 -2.59 -0.76
CA SER A 188 1.71 -3.31 -0.02
C SER A 188 1.94 -4.83 -0.01
N LYS A 189 2.38 -5.40 -1.15
CA LYS A 189 2.73 -6.82 -1.26
C LYS A 189 3.97 -7.18 -0.43
N GLU A 190 4.99 -6.34 -0.44
CA GLU A 190 6.20 -6.52 0.38
C GLU A 190 5.89 -6.43 1.89
N ALA A 191 5.07 -5.47 2.30
CA ALA A 191 4.59 -5.34 3.67
C ALA A 191 3.76 -6.56 4.11
N ALA A 192 2.85 -7.05 3.26
CA ALA A 192 2.08 -8.27 3.54
C ALA A 192 2.96 -9.51 3.68
N LEU A 193 3.96 -9.69 2.81
CA LEU A 193 4.94 -10.79 2.91
C LEU A 193 5.83 -10.68 4.15
N ALA A 194 6.20 -9.46 4.56
CA ALA A 194 6.94 -9.24 5.80
C ALA A 194 6.10 -9.59 7.03
N ALA A 195 4.83 -9.18 7.06
CA ALA A 195 3.89 -9.53 8.12
C ALA A 195 3.63 -11.04 8.20
N GLN A 196 3.47 -11.71 7.05
CA GLN A 196 3.35 -13.17 6.99
C GLN A 196 4.58 -13.87 7.60
N ARG A 197 5.80 -13.48 7.19
CA ARG A 197 7.04 -14.04 7.74
C ARG A 197 7.19 -13.80 9.24
N ALA A 198 6.76 -12.65 9.74
CA ALA A 198 6.76 -12.35 11.18
C ALA A 198 5.78 -13.26 11.94
N ALA A 199 4.58 -13.50 11.41
CA ALA A 199 3.61 -14.43 11.97
C ALA A 199 4.13 -15.89 11.96
N GLU A 200 4.74 -16.33 10.85
CA GLU A 200 5.37 -17.64 10.74
C GLU A 200 6.51 -17.83 11.76
N GLN A 201 7.39 -16.83 11.94
CA GLN A 201 8.45 -16.88 12.95
C GLN A 201 7.90 -16.87 14.39
N ALA A 202 6.81 -16.14 14.65
CA ALA A 202 6.17 -16.14 15.97
C ALA A 202 5.54 -17.51 16.27
N ALA A 203 4.87 -18.13 15.29
CA ALA A 203 4.28 -19.46 15.43
C ALA A 203 5.35 -20.55 15.65
N ILE A 204 6.46 -20.52 14.91
CA ILE A 204 7.59 -21.46 15.11
C ILE A 204 8.14 -21.34 16.54
N ARG A 205 8.33 -20.12 17.06
CA ARG A 205 8.78 -19.93 18.45
C ARG A 205 7.79 -20.46 19.48
N ALA A 206 6.48 -20.25 19.26
CA ALA A 206 5.45 -20.78 20.14
C ALA A 206 5.41 -22.32 20.11
N GLU A 207 5.57 -22.94 18.93
CA GLU A 207 5.71 -24.40 18.78
C GLU A 207 6.94 -24.95 19.52
N GLU A 208 8.09 -24.27 19.42
CA GLU A 208 9.31 -24.62 20.15
C GLU A 208 9.16 -24.50 21.67
N ILE A 209 8.53 -23.42 22.16
CA ILE A 209 8.27 -23.18 23.58
C ILE A 209 7.29 -24.23 24.14
N ALA A 210 6.20 -24.54 23.43
CA ALA A 210 5.23 -25.56 23.83
C ALA A 210 5.89 -26.95 23.93
N LYS A 211 6.72 -27.34 22.95
CA LYS A 211 7.48 -28.60 22.99
C LYS A 211 8.49 -28.63 24.14
N ALA A 212 9.24 -27.55 24.35
CA ALA A 212 10.22 -27.47 25.43
C ALA A 212 9.56 -27.54 26.83
N ALA A 213 8.42 -26.86 27.01
CA ALA A 213 7.63 -26.92 28.24
C ALA A 213 7.08 -28.34 28.49
N LYS A 214 6.54 -28.98 27.44
CA LYS A 214 6.09 -30.38 27.47
C LYS A 214 7.21 -31.33 27.90
N GLU A 215 8.36 -31.29 27.24
CA GLU A 215 9.50 -32.16 27.56
C GLU A 215 10.03 -31.94 28.99
N ALA A 216 10.08 -30.68 29.46
CA ALA A 216 10.51 -30.37 30.81
C ALA A 216 9.53 -30.96 31.85
N LEU A 217 8.23 -30.88 31.59
CA LEU A 217 7.19 -31.46 32.44
C LEU A 217 7.22 -33.00 32.41
N GLU A 218 7.36 -33.63 31.25
CA GLU A 218 7.47 -35.10 31.13
C GLU A 218 8.66 -35.68 31.92
N ARG A 219 9.79 -34.98 31.96
CA ARG A 219 10.96 -35.38 32.77
C ARG A 219 10.65 -35.33 34.26
N LEU A 220 9.94 -34.28 34.71
CA LEU A 220 9.54 -34.12 36.10
C LEU A 220 8.46 -35.11 36.53
N ILE A 221 7.52 -35.44 35.62
CA ILE A 221 6.52 -36.50 35.81
C ILE A 221 7.20 -37.85 36.09
N LYS A 222 8.19 -38.24 35.30
CA LYS A 222 8.95 -39.51 35.52
C LYS A 222 9.69 -39.52 36.87
N GLN A 223 10.22 -38.37 37.30
CA GLN A 223 10.83 -38.24 38.63
C GLN A 223 9.78 -38.37 39.75
N ALA A 224 8.60 -37.80 39.56
CA ALA A 224 7.48 -37.89 40.50
C ALA A 224 6.91 -39.30 40.60
N GLU A 225 6.72 -40.02 39.50
CA GLU A 225 6.31 -41.43 39.51
C GLU A 225 7.27 -42.29 40.34
N LYS A 226 8.58 -42.08 40.20
CA LYS A 226 9.59 -42.76 41.03
C LYS A 226 9.46 -42.38 42.51
N ASN A 227 9.41 -41.09 42.83
CA ASN A 227 9.28 -40.60 44.21
C ASN A 227 7.98 -41.11 44.88
N SER A 228 6.88 -41.18 44.12
CA SER A 228 5.58 -41.72 44.56
C SER A 228 5.68 -43.17 45.07
N VAL A 229 6.46 -44.02 44.40
CA VAL A 229 6.73 -45.40 44.85
C VAL A 229 7.55 -45.41 46.15
N GLU A 230 8.58 -44.58 46.25
CA GLU A 230 9.43 -44.47 47.44
C GLU A 230 8.64 -43.96 48.67
N VAL A 231 7.73 -42.99 48.46
CA VAL A 231 6.79 -42.47 49.48
C VAL A 231 5.80 -43.56 49.92
N ALA A 232 5.21 -44.31 48.99
CA ALA A 232 4.30 -45.42 49.30
C ALA A 232 4.99 -46.54 50.11
N ALA A 233 6.26 -46.83 49.81
CA ALA A 233 7.08 -47.76 50.59
C ALA A 233 7.33 -47.22 52.01
N ALA A 234 7.67 -45.93 52.16
CA ALA A 234 7.89 -45.30 53.47
C ALA A 234 6.61 -45.28 54.34
N ILE A 235 5.45 -44.95 53.75
CA ILE A 235 4.13 -45.05 54.40
C ILE A 235 3.90 -46.47 54.97
N THR A 236 4.21 -47.49 54.17
CA THR A 236 3.98 -48.89 54.52
C THR A 236 4.96 -49.36 55.61
N ALA A 237 6.21 -48.93 55.54
CA ALA A 237 7.23 -49.20 56.55
C ALA A 237 6.87 -48.57 57.90
N ALA A 238 6.52 -47.28 57.94
CA ALA A 238 6.11 -46.59 59.16
C ALA A 238 4.88 -47.23 59.83
N LYS A 239 3.83 -47.54 59.04
CA LYS A 239 2.63 -48.24 59.52
C LYS A 239 2.93 -49.63 60.09
N SER A 240 3.84 -50.37 59.47
CA SER A 240 4.24 -51.71 59.93
C SER A 240 5.09 -51.62 61.20
N ALA A 241 6.08 -50.72 61.23
CA ALA A 241 6.95 -50.52 62.38
C ALA A 241 6.18 -50.06 63.62
N GLY A 242 5.21 -49.15 63.50
CA GLY A 242 4.34 -48.75 64.61
C GLY A 242 3.51 -49.91 65.17
N LYS A 243 2.95 -50.78 64.31
CA LYS A 243 2.24 -52.00 64.75
C LYS A 243 3.19 -52.96 65.48
N ASP A 244 4.35 -53.24 64.90
CA ASP A 244 5.37 -54.11 65.49
C ASP A 244 5.85 -53.62 66.85
N ALA A 245 6.05 -52.30 66.99
CA ALA A 245 6.42 -51.67 68.25
C ALA A 245 5.31 -51.86 69.30
N THR A 246 4.05 -51.63 68.93
CA THR A 246 2.89 -51.84 69.82
C THR A 246 2.78 -53.29 70.32
N ILE A 247 3.13 -54.27 69.48
CA ILE A 247 3.08 -55.70 69.83
C ILE A 247 4.27 -56.13 70.69
N LYS A 248 5.48 -55.66 70.34
CA LYS A 248 6.73 -56.13 70.97
C LYS A 248 7.05 -55.41 72.28
N LEU A 249 6.67 -54.13 72.42
CA LEU A 249 6.96 -53.28 73.58
C LEU A 249 8.45 -53.31 74.01
N THR A 250 9.37 -53.26 73.05
CA THR A 250 10.82 -53.21 73.29
C THR A 250 11.44 -51.92 72.76
N THR A 251 12.57 -51.50 73.36
CA THR A 251 13.31 -50.30 72.95
C THR A 251 13.69 -50.32 71.47
N GLU A 252 14.16 -51.46 70.94
CA GLU A 252 14.56 -51.58 69.54
C GLU A 252 13.37 -51.52 68.58
N ALA A 253 12.20 -52.04 68.96
CA ALA A 253 10.98 -51.89 68.17
C ALA A 253 10.48 -50.43 68.19
N GLY A 254 10.60 -49.75 69.34
CA GLY A 254 10.36 -48.30 69.47
C GLY A 254 11.27 -47.47 68.56
N LYS A 255 12.59 -47.69 68.59
CA LYS A 255 13.55 -47.05 67.67
C LYS A 255 13.20 -47.28 66.21
N THR A 256 12.90 -48.54 65.84
CA THR A 256 12.53 -48.89 64.45
C THR A 256 11.27 -48.12 63.98
N ALA A 257 10.31 -47.87 64.88
CA ALA A 257 9.14 -47.06 64.58
C ALA A 257 9.45 -45.54 64.49
N ASP A 258 10.34 -45.01 65.33
CA ASP A 258 10.81 -43.61 65.23
C ASP A 258 11.59 -43.37 63.93
N ASP A 259 12.55 -44.24 63.60
CA ASP A 259 13.36 -44.16 62.37
C ASP A 259 12.49 -44.27 61.10
N ALA A 260 11.57 -45.25 61.07
CA ALA A 260 10.64 -45.40 59.95
C ALA A 260 9.66 -44.21 59.84
N GLY A 261 9.25 -43.64 60.98
CA GLY A 261 8.38 -42.47 61.03
C GLY A 261 9.06 -41.19 60.56
N ARG A 262 10.32 -40.96 60.96
CA ARG A 262 11.17 -39.86 60.46
C ARG A 262 11.37 -39.97 58.96
N LYS A 263 11.70 -41.16 58.46
CA LYS A 263 11.84 -41.40 57.01
C LYS A 263 10.53 -41.11 56.26
N ALA A 264 9.37 -41.45 56.82
CA ALA A 264 8.08 -41.10 56.22
C ALA A 264 7.84 -39.59 56.18
N LYS A 265 8.21 -38.84 57.23
CA LYS A 265 8.17 -37.36 57.25
C LYS A 265 9.13 -36.74 56.22
N GLU A 266 10.36 -37.24 56.09
CA GLU A 266 11.32 -36.79 55.08
C GLU A 266 10.78 -37.00 53.65
N MET A 267 10.22 -38.18 53.37
CA MET A 267 9.60 -38.47 52.08
C MET A 267 8.33 -37.61 51.83
N ALA A 268 7.58 -37.25 52.88
CA ALA A 268 6.45 -36.33 52.77
C ALA A 268 6.88 -34.93 52.30
N ILE A 269 7.97 -34.39 52.88
CA ILE A 269 8.53 -33.09 52.47
C ILE A 269 9.04 -33.14 51.03
N SER A 270 9.76 -34.20 50.66
CA SER A 270 10.21 -34.44 49.28
C SER A 270 9.05 -34.47 48.28
N ALA A 271 7.98 -35.21 48.61
CA ALA A 271 6.77 -35.30 47.81
C ALA A 271 6.06 -33.95 47.66
N LEU A 272 5.89 -33.18 48.75
CA LEU A 272 5.24 -31.88 48.68
C LEU A 272 6.02 -30.91 47.77
N HIS A 273 7.34 -30.83 47.93
CA HIS A 273 8.16 -29.96 47.08
C HIS A 273 8.12 -30.35 45.60
N LEU A 274 8.14 -31.66 45.30
CA LEU A 274 8.05 -32.15 43.94
C LEU A 274 6.65 -31.96 43.32
N SER A 275 5.60 -32.01 44.14
CA SER A 275 4.23 -31.64 43.76
C SER A 275 4.15 -30.16 43.36
N GLU A 276 4.72 -29.25 44.15
CA GLU A 276 4.75 -27.81 43.84
C GLU A 276 5.50 -27.54 42.53
N GLN A 277 6.66 -28.18 42.32
CA GLN A 277 7.41 -28.07 41.07
C GLN A 277 6.60 -28.61 39.87
N LEU A 278 5.87 -29.70 40.03
CA LEU A 278 4.99 -30.26 39.00
C LEU A 278 3.86 -29.29 38.63
N SER A 279 3.14 -28.76 39.62
CA SER A 279 2.07 -27.78 39.38
C SER A 279 2.61 -26.57 38.63
N HIS A 280 3.74 -26.01 39.05
CA HIS A 280 4.32 -24.86 38.36
C HIS A 280 4.79 -25.18 36.93
N LYS A 281 5.33 -26.38 36.68
CA LYS A 281 5.69 -26.81 35.31
C LYS A 281 4.48 -27.16 34.45
N ALA A 282 3.38 -27.61 35.05
CA ALA A 282 2.10 -27.79 34.38
C ALA A 282 1.50 -26.43 33.98
N GLU A 283 1.51 -25.42 34.86
CA GLU A 283 1.12 -24.04 34.52
C GLU A 283 1.94 -23.50 33.34
N MET A 284 3.27 -23.65 33.37
CA MET A 284 4.13 -23.22 32.26
C MET A 284 3.79 -23.92 30.94
N ALA A 285 3.45 -25.21 30.98
CA ALA A 285 3.06 -25.98 29.79
C ALA A 285 1.65 -25.64 29.30
N ASP A 286 0.73 -25.27 30.19
CA ASP A 286 -0.63 -24.84 29.84
C ASP A 286 -0.62 -23.47 29.14
N VAL A 287 0.13 -22.51 29.70
CA VAL A 287 0.33 -21.17 29.10
C VAL A 287 1.05 -21.26 27.76
N ALA A 288 2.13 -22.04 27.67
CA ALA A 288 2.81 -22.29 26.39
C ALA A 288 1.89 -22.99 25.37
N GLY A 289 0.98 -23.84 25.83
CA GLY A 289 -0.05 -24.47 25.02
C GLY A 289 -1.04 -23.47 24.43
N ASP A 290 -1.53 -22.53 25.24
CA ASP A 290 -2.42 -21.46 24.78
C ASP A 290 -1.73 -20.47 23.83
N GLU A 291 -0.48 -20.07 24.11
CA GLU A 291 0.31 -19.23 23.21
C GLU A 291 0.51 -19.88 21.84
N ALA A 292 0.77 -21.20 21.80
CA ALA A 292 0.87 -21.96 20.56
C ALA A 292 -0.47 -22.03 19.81
N ILE A 293 -1.57 -22.36 20.50
CA ILE A 293 -2.90 -22.41 19.89
C ILE A 293 -3.31 -21.02 19.34
N GLU A 294 -3.04 -19.93 20.06
CA GLU A 294 -3.29 -18.57 19.56
C GLU A 294 -2.41 -18.25 18.34
N ALA A 295 -1.11 -18.57 18.39
CA ALA A 295 -0.21 -18.34 17.27
C ALA A 295 -0.60 -19.14 16.02
N ALA A 296 -1.12 -20.36 16.18
CA ALA A 296 -1.62 -21.18 15.08
C ALA A 296 -2.76 -20.50 14.30
N THR A 297 -3.61 -19.69 14.96
CA THR A 297 -4.67 -18.92 14.28
C THR A 297 -4.17 -17.81 13.36
N LYS A 298 -2.90 -17.38 13.53
CA LYS A 298 -2.27 -16.27 12.80
C LYS A 298 -1.47 -16.74 11.57
N VAL A 299 -1.36 -18.06 11.37
CA VAL A 299 -0.64 -18.70 10.27
C VAL A 299 -1.57 -19.67 9.53
N SER A 300 -1.10 -20.31 8.46
CA SER A 300 -1.92 -21.21 7.64
C SER A 300 -1.20 -22.48 7.20
N GLY A 301 -1.96 -23.44 6.67
CA GLY A 301 -1.43 -24.70 6.14
C GLY A 301 -0.75 -25.57 7.21
N LYS A 302 0.32 -26.27 6.82
CA LYS A 302 0.99 -27.27 7.67
C LYS A 302 1.57 -26.68 8.96
N LEU A 303 2.03 -25.42 8.93
CA LEU A 303 2.56 -24.76 10.12
C LEU A 303 1.48 -24.55 11.18
N ALA A 304 0.30 -24.05 10.78
CA ALA A 304 -0.84 -23.89 11.69
C ALA A 304 -1.20 -25.21 12.38
N THR A 305 -1.27 -26.32 11.63
CA THR A 305 -1.56 -27.65 12.20
C THR A 305 -0.47 -28.14 13.15
N ALA A 306 0.81 -27.91 12.84
CA ALA A 306 1.92 -28.35 13.70
C ALA A 306 1.97 -27.58 15.02
N VAL A 307 1.71 -26.26 14.98
CA VAL A 307 1.72 -25.38 16.16
C VAL A 307 0.49 -25.66 17.03
N ASP A 308 -0.70 -25.83 16.44
CA ASP A 308 -1.95 -26.21 17.12
C ASP A 308 -1.81 -27.56 17.83
N GLU A 309 -1.24 -28.57 17.15
CA GLU A 309 -0.98 -29.89 17.74
C GLU A 309 0.04 -29.82 18.88
N ALA A 310 1.15 -29.10 18.71
CA ALA A 310 2.14 -28.89 19.78
C ALA A 310 1.50 -28.21 21.01
N GLY A 311 0.60 -27.24 20.79
CA GLY A 311 -0.15 -26.57 21.85
C GLY A 311 -1.09 -27.54 22.58
N ARG A 312 -1.89 -28.34 21.87
CA ARG A 312 -2.76 -29.37 22.48
C ARG A 312 -1.97 -30.40 23.28
N MET A 313 -0.86 -30.89 22.73
CA MET A 313 0.03 -31.83 23.41
C MET A 313 0.62 -31.26 24.71
N ALA A 314 0.93 -29.96 24.74
CA ALA A 314 1.39 -29.27 25.94
C ALA A 314 0.27 -29.16 26.99
N LYS A 315 -0.95 -28.77 26.61
CA LYS A 315 -2.13 -28.71 27.51
C LYS A 315 -2.53 -30.09 28.06
N GLU A 316 -2.51 -31.15 27.24
CA GLU A 316 -2.78 -32.52 27.70
C GLU A 316 -1.74 -32.96 28.75
N SER A 317 -0.46 -32.63 28.49
CA SER A 317 0.63 -32.92 29.42
C SER A 317 0.51 -32.11 30.71
N ALA A 318 0.09 -30.85 30.64
CA ALA A 318 -0.20 -30.00 31.79
C ALA A 318 -1.32 -30.60 32.67
N ALA A 319 -2.44 -31.00 32.05
CA ALA A 319 -3.56 -31.64 32.75
C ALA A 319 -3.13 -32.93 33.48
N ASN A 320 -2.28 -33.75 32.85
CA ASN A 320 -1.70 -34.93 33.51
C ASN A 320 -0.73 -34.53 34.65
N GLY A 321 0.10 -33.50 34.44
CA GLY A 321 1.02 -32.95 35.44
C GLY A 321 0.31 -32.50 36.71
N PHE A 322 -0.78 -31.72 36.59
CA PHE A 322 -1.61 -31.30 37.72
C PHE A 322 -2.20 -32.50 38.48
N LYS A 323 -2.72 -33.50 37.77
CA LYS A 323 -3.27 -34.72 38.39
C LYS A 323 -2.20 -35.49 39.16
N ILE A 324 -0.98 -35.57 38.66
CA ILE A 324 0.14 -36.24 39.34
C ILE A 324 0.60 -35.41 40.55
N ALA A 325 0.64 -34.08 40.45
CA ALA A 325 0.92 -33.19 41.57
C ALA A 325 -0.10 -33.38 42.70
N GLU A 326 -1.40 -33.35 42.40
CA GLU A 326 -2.47 -33.54 43.40
C GLU A 326 -2.33 -34.90 44.11
N ASN A 327 -2.16 -35.99 43.36
CA ASN A 327 -1.94 -37.33 43.93
C ASN A 327 -0.68 -37.36 44.82
N MET A 328 0.39 -36.67 44.44
CA MET A 328 1.62 -36.59 45.22
C MET A 328 1.44 -35.78 46.51
N ALA A 329 0.67 -34.68 46.49
CA ALA A 329 0.30 -33.95 47.70
C ALA A 329 -0.54 -34.81 48.65
N GLN A 330 -1.50 -35.58 48.14
CA GLN A 330 -2.29 -36.53 48.95
C GLN A 330 -1.41 -37.65 49.55
N GLN A 331 -0.40 -38.14 48.80
CA GLN A 331 0.61 -39.06 49.32
C GLN A 331 1.50 -38.42 50.38
N ALA A 332 1.90 -37.16 50.21
CA ALA A 332 2.67 -36.42 51.22
C ALA A 332 1.92 -36.34 52.54
N VAL A 333 0.65 -35.94 52.53
CA VAL A 333 -0.23 -35.93 53.73
C VAL A 333 -0.37 -37.33 54.35
N SER A 334 -0.44 -38.36 53.52
CA SER A 334 -0.53 -39.76 53.98
C SER A 334 0.76 -40.28 54.63
N ALA A 335 1.92 -39.84 54.13
CA ALA A 335 3.25 -40.13 54.68
C ALA A 335 3.51 -39.35 55.96
N ASP A 336 3.13 -38.08 55.99
CA ASP A 336 3.22 -37.22 57.16
C ASP A 336 2.45 -37.81 58.36
N LYS A 337 1.17 -38.18 58.13
CA LYS A 337 0.33 -38.83 59.13
C LYS A 337 0.88 -40.19 59.57
N ALA A 338 1.33 -41.02 58.63
CA ALA A 338 1.93 -42.32 58.96
C ALA A 338 3.21 -42.17 59.79
N GLY A 339 3.99 -41.10 59.54
CA GLY A 339 5.16 -40.74 60.33
C GLY A 339 4.80 -40.33 61.75
N ASP A 340 3.82 -39.43 61.93
CA ASP A 340 3.35 -39.02 63.26
C ASP A 340 2.79 -40.17 64.08
N ASP A 341 1.98 -41.04 63.47
CA ASP A 341 1.41 -42.20 64.17
C ASP A 341 2.51 -43.18 64.61
N ALA A 342 3.56 -43.39 63.79
CA ALA A 342 4.70 -44.23 64.15
C ALA A 342 5.58 -43.60 65.26
N ILE A 343 5.92 -42.31 65.15
CA ILE A 343 6.72 -41.57 66.15
C ILE A 343 5.96 -41.49 67.49
N ARG A 344 4.66 -41.18 67.48
CA ARG A 344 3.82 -41.15 68.69
C ARG A 344 3.78 -42.52 69.37
N THR A 345 3.70 -43.59 68.59
CA THR A 345 3.76 -44.97 69.09
C THR A 345 5.12 -45.28 69.72
N ALA A 346 6.23 -44.91 69.07
CA ALA A 346 7.57 -45.05 69.62
C ALA A 346 7.74 -44.32 70.95
N MET A 347 7.30 -43.06 71.04
CA MET A 347 7.32 -42.25 72.27
C MET A 347 6.51 -42.89 73.40
N SER A 348 5.31 -43.38 73.11
CA SER A 348 4.45 -44.06 74.09
C SER A 348 5.12 -45.30 74.68
N ILE A 349 5.79 -46.11 73.84
CA ILE A 349 6.50 -47.31 74.27
C ILE A 349 7.73 -46.98 75.12
N LEU A 350 8.49 -45.94 74.74
CA LEU A 350 9.61 -45.47 75.55
C LEU A 350 9.14 -44.94 76.92
N GLN A 351 8.01 -44.23 76.97
CA GLN A 351 7.40 -43.76 78.23
C GLN A 351 6.91 -44.93 79.09
N GLU A 352 6.30 -45.96 78.50
CA GLU A 352 5.87 -47.15 79.24
C GLU A 352 7.08 -47.94 79.76
N LEU A 353 8.12 -48.13 78.95
CA LEU A 353 9.36 -48.79 79.36
C LEU A 353 10.08 -48.02 80.47
N ALA A 354 10.13 -46.69 80.40
CA ALA A 354 10.65 -45.84 81.47
C ALA A 354 9.84 -46.02 82.76
N SER A 355 8.50 -46.00 82.68
CA SER A 355 7.60 -46.20 83.83
C SER A 355 7.76 -47.60 84.46
N ARG A 356 7.91 -48.65 83.64
CA ARG A 356 8.20 -50.01 84.09
C ARG A 356 9.58 -50.11 84.76
N ALA A 357 10.60 -49.45 84.21
CA ALA A 357 11.94 -49.39 84.78
C ALA A 357 11.97 -48.63 86.12
N GLU A 358 11.28 -47.49 86.22
CA GLU A 358 11.14 -46.72 87.45
C GLU A 358 10.40 -47.53 88.54
N SER A 359 9.28 -48.17 88.21
CA SER A 359 8.55 -49.05 89.13
C SER A 359 9.42 -50.22 89.62
N THR A 360 10.22 -50.81 88.72
CA THR A 360 11.18 -51.88 89.06
C THR A 360 12.31 -51.37 89.96
N ALA A 361 12.86 -50.18 89.68
CA ALA A 361 13.90 -49.54 90.47
C ALA A 361 13.38 -49.17 91.88
N LYS A 362 12.16 -48.63 91.98
CA LYS A 362 11.49 -48.35 93.25
C LYS A 362 11.27 -49.64 94.05
N SER A 363 10.76 -50.69 93.42
CA SER A 363 10.58 -52.02 94.03
C SER A 363 11.91 -52.68 94.44
N ALA A 364 13.03 -52.33 93.79
CA ALA A 364 14.36 -52.76 94.19
C ALA A 364 14.89 -51.94 95.38
N ALA A 365 14.68 -50.62 95.39
CA ALA A 365 15.01 -49.73 96.50
C ALA A 365 14.24 -50.08 97.77
N GLU A 366 12.94 -50.32 97.69
CA GLU A 366 12.10 -50.77 98.81
C GLU A 366 12.60 -52.09 99.41
N ARG A 367 12.96 -53.07 98.55
CA ARG A 367 13.59 -54.33 98.99
C ARG A 367 14.97 -54.11 99.61
N ALA A 368 15.79 -53.21 99.07
CA ALA A 368 17.10 -52.87 99.64
C ALA A 368 16.95 -52.22 101.03
N THR A 369 16.04 -51.26 101.20
CA THR A 369 15.77 -50.64 102.51
C THR A 369 15.16 -51.63 103.51
N GLY A 370 14.35 -52.58 103.06
CA GLY A 370 13.85 -53.69 103.90
C GLY A 370 14.95 -54.66 104.32
N ALA A 371 15.89 -54.96 103.42
CA ALA A 371 17.08 -55.76 103.72
C ALA A 371 18.02 -55.03 104.71
N GLU A 372 18.21 -53.72 104.55
CA GLU A 372 18.98 -52.89 105.49
C GLU A 372 18.33 -52.85 106.88
N ALA A 373 17.02 -52.63 106.96
CA ALA A 373 16.26 -52.62 108.21
C ALA A 373 16.31 -53.98 108.93
N THR A 374 16.21 -55.09 108.20
CA THR A 374 16.32 -56.45 108.78
C THR A 374 17.75 -56.79 109.19
N ALA A 375 18.76 -56.37 108.42
CA ALA A 375 20.17 -56.49 108.81
C ALA A 375 20.50 -55.69 110.07
N LYS A 376 19.99 -54.45 110.18
CA LYS A 376 20.13 -53.61 111.37
C LYS A 376 19.47 -54.25 112.60
N ALA A 377 18.23 -54.73 112.46
CA ALA A 377 17.54 -55.43 113.55
C ALA A 377 18.24 -56.75 113.95
N ALA A 378 18.88 -57.45 113.00
CA ALA A 378 19.69 -58.63 113.30
C ALA A 378 20.99 -58.25 114.04
N ALA A 379 21.66 -57.16 113.65
CA ALA A 379 22.84 -56.64 114.35
C ALA A 379 22.50 -56.16 115.77
N GLU A 380 21.39 -55.46 115.96
CA GLU A 380 20.88 -55.06 117.28
C GLU A 380 20.61 -56.29 118.17
N ARG A 381 19.97 -57.35 117.63
CA ARG A 381 19.81 -58.63 118.36
C ARG A 381 21.14 -59.32 118.64
N ALA A 382 22.10 -59.29 117.72
CA ALA A 382 23.43 -59.89 117.91
C ALA A 382 24.20 -59.18 119.03
N THR A 383 24.20 -57.84 119.05
CA THR A 383 24.79 -57.05 120.16
C THR A 383 24.02 -57.24 121.48
N GLY A 384 22.70 -57.41 121.45
CA GLY A 384 21.90 -57.80 122.62
C GLY A 384 22.23 -59.20 123.13
N ALA A 385 22.47 -60.16 122.25
CA ALA A 385 22.91 -61.52 122.58
C ALA A 385 24.36 -61.52 123.12
N GLU A 386 25.26 -60.72 122.54
CA GLU A 386 26.64 -60.57 123.02
C GLU A 386 26.69 -59.94 124.41
N THR A 387 25.95 -58.85 124.64
CA THR A 387 25.88 -58.18 125.95
C THR A 387 25.24 -59.07 127.02
N THR A 388 24.19 -59.84 126.69
CA THR A 388 23.60 -60.80 127.63
C THR A 388 24.50 -62.02 127.88
N ALA A 389 25.18 -62.55 126.85
CA ALA A 389 26.16 -63.62 127.00
C ALA A 389 27.36 -63.16 127.84
N ARG A 390 27.85 -61.94 127.64
CA ARG A 390 28.91 -61.33 128.44
C ARG A 390 28.47 -61.14 129.89
N ALA A 391 27.27 -60.60 130.14
CA ALA A 391 26.72 -60.48 131.50
C ALA A 391 26.44 -61.84 132.18
N ALA A 392 26.23 -62.91 131.40
CA ALA A 392 26.13 -64.28 131.92
C ALA A 392 27.51 -64.89 132.21
N ALA A 393 28.51 -64.63 131.36
CA ALA A 393 29.90 -65.02 131.58
C ALA A 393 30.49 -64.29 132.80
N ASP A 394 30.27 -62.99 132.94
CA ASP A 394 30.69 -62.20 134.11
C ASP A 394 30.04 -62.73 135.40
N ARG A 395 28.76 -63.13 135.36
CA ARG A 395 28.08 -63.82 136.47
C ARG A 395 28.69 -65.20 136.75
N ALA A 396 29.00 -65.99 135.72
CA ALA A 396 29.63 -67.29 135.89
C ALA A 396 31.05 -67.16 136.48
N VAL A 397 31.83 -66.17 136.05
CA VAL A 397 33.15 -65.84 136.63
C VAL A 397 33.01 -65.37 138.08
N ALA A 398 32.03 -64.54 138.40
CA ALA A 398 31.75 -64.12 139.77
C ALA A 398 31.34 -65.30 140.66
N GLU A 399 30.52 -66.22 140.16
CA GLU A 399 30.06 -67.38 140.92
C GLU A 399 31.17 -68.44 141.05
N VAL A 400 31.99 -68.68 140.02
CA VAL A 400 33.21 -69.49 140.13
C VAL A 400 34.19 -68.86 141.12
N SER A 401 34.28 -67.53 141.18
CA SER A 401 35.09 -66.82 142.18
C SER A 401 34.54 -67.01 143.59
N ARG A 402 33.21 -67.00 143.79
CA ARG A 402 32.57 -67.33 145.07
C ARG A 402 32.75 -68.79 145.47
N VAL A 403 32.58 -69.73 144.54
CA VAL A 403 32.80 -71.17 144.77
C VAL A 403 34.27 -71.41 145.11
N ARG A 404 35.19 -70.72 144.46
CA ARG A 404 36.62 -70.76 144.81
C ARG A 404 36.88 -70.15 146.18
N GLN A 405 36.31 -68.99 146.50
CA GLN A 405 36.49 -68.33 147.79
C GLN A 405 35.92 -69.18 148.94
N THR A 406 34.72 -69.73 148.78
CA THR A 406 34.13 -70.67 149.75
C THR A 406 34.88 -72.00 149.81
N ALA A 407 35.44 -72.51 148.71
CA ALA A 407 36.34 -73.66 148.74
C ALA A 407 37.67 -73.35 149.44
N GLU A 408 38.20 -72.13 149.31
CA GLU A 408 39.38 -71.65 150.03
C GLU A 408 39.06 -71.44 151.52
N GLU A 409 37.87 -70.96 151.90
CA GLU A 409 37.37 -70.88 153.29
C GLU A 409 37.12 -72.27 153.90
N VAL A 410 36.58 -73.22 153.12
CA VAL A 410 36.42 -74.63 153.53
C VAL A 410 37.78 -75.31 153.66
N ALA A 411 38.74 -75.04 152.76
CA ALA A 411 40.11 -75.54 152.88
C ALA A 411 40.86 -74.91 154.07
N GLN A 412 40.65 -73.62 154.36
CA GLN A 412 41.24 -72.95 155.52
C GLN A 412 40.62 -73.40 156.84
N SER A 413 39.30 -73.62 156.90
CA SER A 413 38.64 -74.18 158.09
C SER A 413 39.00 -75.65 158.29
N ALA A 414 39.15 -76.45 157.23
CA ALA A 414 39.70 -77.80 157.30
C ALA A 414 41.18 -77.80 157.76
N ARG A 415 42.00 -76.85 157.30
CA ARG A 415 43.37 -76.67 157.81
C ARG A 415 43.40 -76.27 159.27
N ARG A 416 42.59 -75.29 159.71
CA ARG A 416 42.48 -74.92 161.12
C ARG A 416 41.99 -76.07 161.99
N ALA A 417 41.03 -76.87 161.51
CA ALA A 417 40.57 -78.07 162.21
C ALA A 417 41.66 -79.15 162.30
N ALA A 418 42.49 -79.30 161.26
CA ALA A 418 43.65 -80.20 161.27
C ALA A 418 44.77 -79.69 162.19
N GLU A 419 45.04 -78.39 162.22
CA GLU A 419 45.99 -77.74 163.13
C GLU A 419 45.51 -77.82 164.59
N GLU A 420 44.23 -77.63 164.88
CA GLU A 420 43.66 -77.87 166.20
C GLU A 420 43.71 -79.35 166.62
N ALA A 421 43.51 -80.28 165.68
CA ALA A 421 43.64 -81.71 165.94
C ALA A 421 45.09 -82.10 166.24
N LEU A 422 46.06 -81.52 165.52
CA LEU A 422 47.49 -81.70 165.78
C LEU A 422 47.90 -81.08 167.11
N ALA A 423 47.47 -79.86 167.42
CA ALA A 423 47.74 -79.22 168.71
C ALA A 423 47.18 -80.04 169.91
N LYS A 424 45.97 -80.59 169.77
CA LYS A 424 45.38 -81.50 170.77
C LYS A 424 46.12 -82.84 170.86
N ALA A 425 46.71 -83.32 169.77
CA ALA A 425 47.56 -84.53 169.78
C ALA A 425 48.92 -84.27 170.46
N GLU A 426 49.53 -83.10 170.26
CA GLU A 426 50.75 -82.69 170.96
C GLU A 426 50.50 -82.52 172.48
N GLU A 427 49.40 -81.88 172.88
CA GLU A 427 49.00 -81.77 174.29
C GLU A 427 48.78 -83.14 174.95
N ALA A 428 48.21 -84.10 174.22
CA ALA A 428 48.01 -85.47 174.67
C ALA A 428 49.34 -86.24 174.83
N LEU A 429 50.29 -86.05 173.90
CA LEU A 429 51.64 -86.62 173.98
C LEU A 429 52.43 -86.08 175.18
N VAL A 430 52.39 -84.77 175.43
CA VAL A 430 53.06 -84.16 176.59
C VAL A 430 52.48 -84.67 177.90
N LYS A 431 51.14 -84.79 178.02
CA LYS A 431 50.47 -85.38 179.19
C LYS A 431 50.82 -86.87 179.38
N ALA A 432 50.99 -87.63 178.30
CA ALA A 432 51.39 -89.04 178.37
C ALA A 432 52.85 -89.22 178.85
N VAL A 433 53.77 -88.35 178.42
CA VAL A 433 55.18 -88.39 178.85
C VAL A 433 55.32 -87.99 180.32
N ILE A 434 54.67 -86.91 180.76
CA ILE A 434 54.74 -86.45 182.17
C ILE A 434 54.19 -87.53 183.12
N LYS A 435 53.08 -88.19 182.77
CA LYS A 435 52.49 -89.26 183.59
C LYS A 435 53.37 -90.51 183.72
N ARG A 436 54.36 -90.69 182.83
CA ARG A 436 55.31 -91.83 182.85
C ARG A 436 56.58 -91.55 183.68
N LEU A 437 56.79 -90.31 184.10
CA LEU A 437 57.97 -89.85 184.86
C LEU A 437 57.72 -89.71 186.37
N THR A 438 56.48 -89.84 186.83
CA THR A 438 56.09 -89.68 188.25
C THR A 438 55.51 -90.96 188.88
N SER A 439 55.72 -92.15 188.28
CA SER A 439 55.34 -93.42 188.92
C SER A 439 56.42 -93.94 189.86
N TRP A 440 56.00 -94.47 191.01
CA TRP A 440 56.85 -94.80 192.16
C TRP A 440 57.93 -95.87 191.85
N GLU A 441 57.74 -96.68 190.82
CA GLU A 441 58.66 -97.76 190.42
C GLU A 441 60.02 -97.25 189.90
N TRP A 442 60.09 -96.06 189.29
CA TRP A 442 61.37 -95.51 188.80
C TRP A 442 62.30 -95.00 189.91
N ILE A 443 61.76 -94.65 191.08
CA ILE A 443 62.57 -94.21 192.23
C ILE A 443 63.38 -95.37 192.80
N VAL A 444 62.87 -96.61 192.73
CA VAL A 444 63.60 -97.80 193.20
C VAL A 444 64.81 -98.09 192.31
N ILE A 445 64.68 -97.92 190.99
CA ILE A 445 65.77 -98.18 190.03
C ILE A 445 66.92 -97.17 190.19
N LEU A 446 66.63 -95.90 190.50
CA LEU A 446 67.65 -94.87 190.68
C LEU A 446 68.50 -95.05 191.97
N VAL A 447 67.94 -95.65 193.02
CA VAL A 447 68.69 -95.95 194.26
C VAL A 447 69.61 -97.16 194.09
N VAL A 448 69.24 -98.16 193.27
CA VAL A 448 70.10 -99.32 193.02
C VAL A 448 71.38 -98.93 192.26
N ILE A 449 71.30 -98.00 191.32
CA ILE A 449 72.48 -97.51 190.55
C ILE A 449 73.46 -96.67 191.42
N THR A 450 73.15 -96.43 192.71
CA THR A 450 74.10 -95.84 193.68
C THR A 450 74.68 -96.85 194.68
N LEU A 451 74.36 -98.14 194.58
CA LEU A 451 75.04 -99.25 195.27
C LEU A 451 74.95 -100.54 194.43
N VAL A 452 76.09 -100.89 193.80
CA VAL A 452 76.31 -101.85 192.68
C VAL A 452 76.19 -101.19 191.31
#